data_AF-A0A2V6YG21-F1
#
_entry.id   AF-A0A2V6YG21-F1
#
_cell.length_a   1.000
_cell.length_b   1.000
_cell.length_c   1.000
_cell.angle_alpha   90.00
_cell.angle_beta   90.00
_cell.angle_gamma   90.00
#
_symmetry.space_group_name_H-M   'P 1'
#
loop_
_entity.id
_entity.type
_entity.pdbx_description
1 polymer ?
#
loop_
_entity_poly.entity_id
_entity_poly.type
_entity_poly.pdbx_seq_one_letter_code
_entity_poly.pdbx_strand_id
1 'polypeptide(L)'
;MAGTSGLVSPSVDVGARPVAHPAALPFRTELSLAPLIRFWTQLSAYSELGRGPLPGIVRERIKQAPELSAVVDDVSVIDKHRQLVDLMM
;
A
#
# COMPACT_ATOMS: atom_id res chain seq x y z
N MET A 1 -45.11 37.28 -10.62
CA MET A 1 -44.54 36.20 -11.45
C MET A 1 -43.04 36.14 -11.18
N ALA A 2 -42.58 35.22 -10.32
CA ALA A 2 -41.18 35.08 -9.96
C ALA A 2 -40.60 33.88 -10.74
N GLY A 3 -39.66 34.16 -11.64
CA GLY A 3 -38.95 33.14 -12.41
C GLY A 3 -37.92 32.45 -11.53
N THR A 4 -38.06 31.15 -11.34
CA THR A 4 -37.04 30.30 -10.71
C THR A 4 -35.92 30.06 -11.72
N SER A 5 -34.83 30.82 -11.60
CA SER A 5 -33.61 30.59 -12.36
C SER A 5 -32.97 29.30 -11.84
N GLY A 6 -33.12 28.22 -12.60
CA GLY A 6 -32.53 26.92 -12.28
C GLY A 6 -31.01 26.99 -12.37
N LEU A 7 -30.32 26.67 -11.26
CA LEU A 7 -28.89 26.37 -11.28
C LEU A 7 -28.68 25.07 -12.05
N VAL A 8 -28.28 25.18 -13.32
CA VAL A 8 -27.76 24.05 -14.08
C VAL A 8 -26.35 23.78 -13.57
N SER A 9 -26.21 22.77 -12.71
CA SER A 9 -24.90 22.21 -12.37
C SER A 9 -24.44 21.34 -13.55
N PRO A 10 -23.30 21.60 -14.18
CA PRO A 10 -22.76 20.68 -15.16
C PRO A 10 -22.28 19.41 -14.44
N SER A 11 -23.10 18.36 -14.52
CA SER A 11 -22.71 17.00 -14.13
C SER A 11 -21.59 16.55 -15.05
N VAL A 12 -20.37 16.41 -14.53
CA VAL A 12 -19.25 15.88 -15.28
C VAL A 12 -19.51 14.40 -15.52
N ASP A 13 -19.76 14.05 -16.77
CA ASP A 13 -19.92 12.67 -17.23
C ASP A 13 -18.58 11.94 -17.04
N VAL A 14 -18.54 11.00 -16.07
CA VAL A 14 -17.41 10.07 -15.88
C VAL A 14 -17.51 8.99 -16.96
N GLY A 15 -17.37 9.41 -18.22
CA GLY A 15 -17.61 8.60 -19.41
C GLY A 15 -16.46 8.66 -20.40
N ALA A 16 -15.22 8.78 -19.93
CA ALA A 16 -14.05 8.56 -20.76
C ALA A 16 -13.09 7.64 -20.01
N ARG A 17 -13.11 6.34 -20.33
CA ARG A 17 -12.01 5.44 -20.00
C ARG A 17 -10.78 5.98 -20.72
N PRO A 18 -9.74 6.46 -20.01
CA PRO A 18 -8.47 6.69 -20.66
C PRO A 18 -8.00 5.32 -21.14
N VAL A 19 -7.78 5.16 -22.44
CA VAL A 19 -6.92 4.08 -22.94
C VAL A 19 -5.56 4.37 -22.30
N ALA A 20 -5.27 3.68 -21.20
CA ALA A 20 -4.10 3.89 -20.38
C ALA A 20 -2.84 3.54 -21.19
N HIS A 21 -2.36 4.51 -21.97
CA HIS A 21 -0.92 4.70 -22.06
C HIS A 21 -0.45 4.99 -20.64
N PRO A 22 0.75 4.54 -20.20
CA PRO A 22 1.28 4.86 -18.90
C PRO A 22 1.71 6.34 -18.89
N ALA A 23 0.75 7.24 -19.08
CA ALA A 23 0.83 8.60 -18.61
C ALA A 23 1.04 8.47 -17.10
N ALA A 24 2.21 8.91 -16.64
CA ALA A 24 2.55 8.95 -15.24
C ALA A 24 1.35 9.49 -14.45
N LEU A 25 1.00 8.81 -13.36
CA LEU A 25 -0.04 9.28 -12.45
C LEU A 25 0.23 10.75 -12.12
N PRO A 26 -0.79 11.62 -12.00
CA PRO A 26 -0.59 13.05 -11.73
C PRO A 26 -0.05 13.34 -10.32
N PHE A 27 0.37 12.29 -9.60
CA PHE A 27 0.89 12.31 -8.25
C PHE A 27 2.10 11.37 -8.15
N ARG A 28 3.02 11.68 -7.23
CA ARG A 28 4.14 10.78 -6.91
C ARG A 28 3.59 9.43 -6.43
N THR A 29 4.11 8.35 -6.98
CA THR A 29 3.79 6.98 -6.57
C THR A 29 4.99 6.37 -5.87
N GLU A 30 4.75 5.74 -4.74
CA GLU A 30 5.77 5.17 -3.88
C GLU A 30 5.37 3.74 -3.53
N LEU A 31 6.36 2.84 -3.45
CA LEU A 31 6.15 1.50 -2.94
C LEU A 31 6.50 1.47 -1.46
N SER A 32 5.62 0.94 -0.62
CA SER A 32 5.85 0.79 0.81
C SER A 32 5.40 -0.58 1.29
N LEU A 33 6.31 -1.30 1.97
CA LEU A 33 5.99 -2.55 2.66
C LEU A 33 5.61 -2.32 4.13
N ALA A 34 5.62 -1.07 4.60
CA ALA A 34 5.29 -0.74 5.99
C ALA A 34 3.91 -1.26 6.44
N PRO A 35 2.82 -1.21 5.62
CA PRO A 35 1.53 -1.79 6.01
C PRO A 35 1.60 -3.30 6.25
N LEU A 36 2.35 -4.03 5.41
CA LEU A 36 2.53 -5.48 5.52
C LEU A 36 3.35 -5.83 6.76
N ILE A 37 4.44 -5.10 6.99
CA ILE A 37 5.29 -5.24 8.19
C ILE A 37 4.47 -4.98 9.45
N ARG A 38 3.62 -3.93 9.44
CA ARG A 38 2.73 -3.60 10.56
C ARG A 38 1.74 -4.72 10.83
N PHE A 39 1.15 -5.33 9.80
CA PHE A 39 0.26 -6.47 9.98
C PHE A 39 0.95 -7.58 10.78
N TRP A 40 2.11 -8.04 10.35
CA TRP A 40 2.83 -9.14 11.01
C TRP A 40 3.37 -8.78 12.39
N THR A 41 3.88 -7.56 12.56
CA THR A 41 4.44 -7.13 13.84
C THR A 41 3.38 -6.77 14.88
N GLN A 42 2.17 -6.39 14.45
CA GLN A 42 1.04 -6.13 15.35
C GLN A 42 0.15 -7.38 15.57
N LEU A 43 0.29 -8.44 14.76
CA LEU A 43 -0.51 -9.67 14.89
C LEU A 43 -0.30 -10.40 16.23
N SER A 44 0.87 -10.25 16.86
CA SER A 44 1.11 -10.81 18.20
C SER A 44 0.22 -10.19 19.29
N ALA A 45 -0.44 -9.05 19.01
CA ALA A 45 -1.45 -8.47 19.90
C ALA A 45 -2.82 -9.14 19.77
N TYR A 46 -3.05 -9.93 18.71
CA TYR A 46 -4.29 -10.64 18.43
C TYR A 46 -4.09 -12.15 18.67
N SER A 47 -4.37 -12.58 19.90
CA SER A 47 -4.33 -13.98 20.38
C SER A 47 -4.97 -15.00 19.40
N GLU A 48 -6.01 -14.58 18.68
CA GLU A 48 -6.80 -15.47 17.82
C GLU A 48 -6.27 -15.60 16.39
N LEU A 49 -5.40 -14.68 15.93
CA LEU A 49 -4.92 -14.64 14.54
C LEU A 49 -3.46 -15.08 14.39
N GLY A 50 -2.71 -15.21 15.50
CA GLY A 50 -1.26 -15.33 15.48
C GLY A 50 -0.68 -16.31 16.52
N ARG A 51 -1.26 -17.50 16.70
CA ARG A 51 -0.72 -18.52 17.63
C ARG A 51 0.58 -19.21 17.17
N GLY A 52 1.14 -18.81 16.02
CA GLY A 52 2.36 -19.38 15.46
C GLY A 52 3.61 -18.55 15.75
N PRO A 53 4.82 -19.10 15.55
CA PRO A 53 6.08 -18.37 15.75
C PRO A 53 6.34 -17.28 14.70
N LEU A 54 5.57 -17.28 13.60
CA LEU A 54 5.79 -16.43 12.42
C LEU A 54 5.84 -14.92 12.73
N PRO A 55 4.91 -14.31 13.49
CA PRO A 55 5.01 -12.89 13.87
C PRO A 55 6.33 -12.53 14.57
N GLY A 56 6.84 -13.42 15.43
CA GLY A 56 8.13 -13.24 16.09
C GLY A 56 9.31 -13.32 15.12
N ILE A 57 9.29 -14.33 14.23
CA ILE A 57 10.32 -14.51 13.20
C ILE A 57 10.37 -13.29 12.26
N VAL A 58 9.22 -12.82 11.78
CA VAL A 58 9.12 -11.64 10.91
C VAL A 58 9.66 -10.41 11.63
N ARG A 59 9.28 -10.19 12.90
CA ARG A 59 9.78 -9.06 13.70
C ARG A 59 11.30 -9.05 13.81
N GLU A 60 11.93 -10.19 14.09
CA GLU A 60 13.39 -10.24 14.20
C GLU A 60 14.10 -10.06 12.85
N ARG A 61 13.55 -10.63 11.77
CA ARG A 61 14.14 -10.43 10.43
C ARG A 61 14.01 -8.99 9.96
N ILE A 62 12.92 -8.30 10.26
CA ILE A 62 12.75 -6.88 9.93
C ILE A 62 13.76 -5.97 10.64
N LYS A 63 14.16 -6.30 11.87
CA LYS A 63 15.24 -5.55 12.55
C LYS A 63 16.58 -5.61 11.79
N GLN A 64 16.80 -6.66 11.01
CA GLN A 64 18.00 -6.82 10.17
C GLN A 64 17.85 -6.18 8.78
N ALA A 65 16.66 -5.71 8.43
CA ALA A 65 16.32 -5.13 7.13
C ALA A 65 15.49 -3.83 7.29
N PRO A 66 16.00 -2.81 8.01
CA PRO A 66 15.27 -1.57 8.26
C PRO A 66 14.87 -0.83 6.97
N GLU A 67 15.61 -1.04 5.87
CA GLU A 67 15.31 -0.45 4.57
C GLU A 67 13.94 -0.89 4.00
N LEU A 68 13.42 -2.06 4.39
CA LEU A 68 12.07 -2.50 3.98
C LEU A 68 10.95 -1.72 4.69
N SER A 69 11.26 -1.05 5.80
CA SER A 69 10.29 -0.23 6.54
C SER A 69 10.19 1.19 5.99
N ALA A 70 11.11 1.60 5.11
CA ALA A 70 11.09 2.89 4.43
C ALA A 70 10.27 2.81 3.13
N VAL A 71 10.17 3.96 2.45
CA VAL A 71 9.73 4.00 1.05
C VAL A 71 10.79 3.28 0.20
N VAL A 72 10.35 2.38 -0.66
CA VAL A 72 11.23 1.61 -1.54
C VAL A 72 11.45 2.40 -2.83
N ASP A 73 12.55 3.15 -2.87
CA ASP A 73 12.99 3.88 -4.06
C ASP A 73 13.82 2.99 -5.03
N ASP A 74 14.45 1.93 -4.51
CA ASP A 74 15.17 0.91 -5.28
C ASP A 74 14.56 -0.48 -5.06
N VAL A 75 13.98 -1.05 -6.13
CA VAL A 75 13.34 -2.36 -6.10
C VAL A 75 14.32 -3.52 -5.86
N SER A 76 15.63 -3.31 -6.05
CA SER A 76 16.65 -4.33 -5.73
C SER A 76 16.66 -4.72 -4.26
N VAL A 77 16.17 -3.84 -3.38
CA VAL A 77 15.97 -4.11 -1.95
C VAL A 77 14.99 -5.26 -1.71
N ILE A 78 13.98 -5.40 -2.57
CA ILE A 78 13.00 -6.50 -2.50
C ILE A 78 13.70 -7.82 -2.84
N ASP A 79 14.51 -7.83 -3.90
CA ASP A 79 15.26 -9.03 -4.30
C ASP A 79 16.29 -9.44 -3.24
N LYS A 80 17.01 -8.46 -2.67
CA LYS A 80 17.95 -8.68 -1.55
C LYS A 80 17.28 -9.38 -0.37
N HIS A 81 16.02 -9.03 -0.07
CA HIS A 81 15.26 -9.57 1.06
C HIS A 81 14.10 -10.47 0.65
N ARG A 82 14.18 -11.07 -0.54
CA ARG A 82 13.07 -11.79 -1.17
C ARG A 82 12.44 -12.83 -0.26
N GLN A 83 13.26 -13.61 0.45
CA GLN A 83 12.76 -14.63 1.37
C GLN A 83 11.89 -14.06 2.51
N LEU A 84 12.19 -12.85 2.99
CA LEU A 84 11.41 -12.20 4.03
C LEU A 84 10.12 -11.62 3.46
N VAL A 85 10.16 -11.07 2.25
CA VAL A 85 8.97 -10.56 1.55
C VAL A 85 8.01 -11.70 1.22
N ASP A 86 8.53 -12.81 0.68
CA ASP A 86 7.75 -14.02 0.38
C ASP A 86 7.16 -14.66 1.64
N LEU A 87 7.84 -14.57 2.79
CA LEU A 87 7.31 -15.06 4.07
C LEU A 87 6.12 -14.24 4.56
N MET A 88 6.06 -12.95 4.22
CA MET A 88 4.99 -12.05 4.66
C MET A 88 3.77 -12.08 3.73
N MET A 89 3.92 -12.56 2.50
CA MET A 89 2.84 -12.67 1.50
C MET A 89 2.08 -13.98 1.64
#